data_AF-A0A9E3XAV9-F1
#
_entry.id   AF-A0A9E3XAV9-F1
#
_cell.length_a   1.000
_cell.length_b   1.000
_cell.length_c   1.000
_cell.angle_alpha   90.00
_cell.angle_beta   90.00
_cell.angle_gamma   90.00
#
_symmetry.space_group_name_H-M   'P 1'
#
loop_
_entity.id
_entity.type
_entity.pdbx_description
1 polymer ?
#
loop_
_entity_poly.entity_id
_entity_poly.type
_entity_poly.pdbx_seq_one_letter_code
_entity_poly.pdbx_strand_id
1 'polypeptide(L)'
;MEKASDQAWFSTDGESRQPLSIAEALAKFRAAELSRWDALFFGNSEDEVLVIQKETTFWSLHYFAGREYQFSYAEAASDTVTQSLEAFLKLEDWTERLDDAFRLDEWTCIYQSDSEPQVDAVLDALTDAGIPSVLRAISLGQFNAIFGTYHDTRAISVFVPEAHLETAYRVLPALQKQIDDLFREANRAAREHDSQKELEIYQQLSRLAPDEKIVFFNLGVLYFNARQYDEAAKAFMESINADDRAMVDESMFYLEQLAGRLPSNMEILHTLANAAAFRQDEIAAEKYYRKILDHDPNDPEALVNLAYLYTQNDFQLDKARRYFRRYLDLTPDAPDREAIEGIVASLAETGTK
;
A
#
# COMPACT_ATOMS: atom_id res chain seq x y z
N MET A 1 -48.28 -7.54 0.87
CA MET A 1 -47.34 -6.74 1.66
C MET A 1 -46.57 -7.69 2.55
N GLU A 2 -45.49 -8.27 2.02
CA GLU A 2 -44.45 -8.85 2.87
C GLU A 2 -43.92 -7.73 3.77
N LYS A 3 -43.73 -8.02 5.05
CA LYS A 3 -43.04 -7.09 5.95
C LYS A 3 -41.63 -6.94 5.41
N ALA A 4 -41.19 -5.70 5.15
CA ALA A 4 -39.79 -5.40 4.92
C ALA A 4 -38.97 -6.12 6.01
N SER A 5 -38.00 -6.92 5.59
CA SER A 5 -37.15 -7.67 6.50
C SER A 5 -36.30 -6.66 7.28
N ASP A 6 -36.33 -6.72 8.62
CA ASP A 6 -35.47 -5.89 9.49
C ASP A 6 -34.04 -6.44 9.56
N GLN A 7 -33.58 -7.11 8.49
CA GLN A 7 -32.27 -7.73 8.41
C GLN A 7 -31.37 -6.90 7.49
N ALA A 8 -30.25 -6.49 8.05
CA ALA A 8 -29.15 -5.86 7.34
C ALA A 8 -27.84 -6.61 7.69
N TRP A 9 -26.78 -6.28 6.99
CA TRP A 9 -25.43 -6.62 7.42
C TRP A 9 -24.48 -5.46 7.23
N PHE A 10 -23.37 -5.50 7.97
CA PHE A 10 -22.34 -4.48 7.99
C PHE A 10 -20.96 -5.11 7.84
N SER A 11 -20.04 -4.39 7.21
CA SER A 11 -18.63 -4.74 7.13
C SER A 11 -17.76 -3.48 6.98
N THR A 12 -16.50 -3.55 7.42
CA THR A 12 -15.46 -2.53 7.21
C THR A 12 -14.39 -2.96 6.20
N ASP A 13 -14.44 -4.21 5.73
CA ASP A 13 -13.46 -4.82 4.84
C ASP A 13 -14.09 -5.37 3.55
N GLY A 14 -15.42 -5.26 3.41
CA GLY A 14 -16.22 -5.85 2.33
C GLY A 14 -16.40 -7.38 2.42
N GLU A 15 -15.69 -8.07 3.32
CA GLU A 15 -15.64 -9.54 3.38
C GLU A 15 -16.36 -10.10 4.61
N SER A 16 -16.06 -9.55 5.78
CA SER A 16 -16.56 -9.99 7.08
C SER A 16 -17.96 -9.46 7.35
N ARG A 17 -18.99 -10.09 6.76
CA ARG A 17 -20.39 -9.69 6.92
C ARG A 17 -20.91 -9.97 8.33
N GLN A 18 -21.16 -8.92 9.11
CA GLN A 18 -21.81 -8.98 10.42
C GLN A 18 -23.33 -8.73 10.26
N PRO A 19 -24.21 -9.72 10.55
CA PRO A 19 -25.66 -9.51 10.55
C PRO A 19 -26.07 -8.54 11.66
N LEU A 20 -26.98 -7.62 11.35
CA LEU A 20 -27.48 -6.58 12.25
C LEU A 20 -28.95 -6.25 11.94
N SER A 21 -29.66 -5.65 12.90
CA SER A 21 -30.90 -4.91 12.60
C SER A 21 -30.59 -3.60 11.88
N ILE A 22 -31.60 -3.01 11.22
CA ILE A 22 -31.45 -1.71 10.54
C ILE A 22 -31.04 -0.63 11.56
N ALA A 23 -31.62 -0.66 12.76
CA ALA A 23 -31.29 0.30 13.82
C ALA A 23 -29.82 0.21 14.27
N GLU A 24 -29.28 -1.00 14.38
CA GLU A 24 -27.86 -1.23 14.72
C GLU A 24 -26.92 -0.79 13.59
N ALA A 25 -27.29 -1.03 12.33
CA ALA A 25 -26.53 -0.57 11.17
C ALA A 25 -26.44 0.97 11.15
N LEU A 26 -27.56 1.67 11.35
CA LEU A 26 -27.58 3.14 11.45
C LEU A 26 -26.77 3.66 12.65
N ALA A 27 -26.83 2.97 13.79
CA ALA A 27 -26.02 3.32 14.96
C ALA A 27 -24.52 3.17 14.69
N LYS A 28 -24.11 2.11 13.98
CA LYS A 28 -22.72 1.93 13.54
C LYS A 28 -22.27 3.05 12.61
N PHE A 29 -23.07 3.41 11.61
CA PHE A 29 -22.75 4.52 10.72
C PHE A 29 -22.52 5.83 11.49
N ARG A 30 -23.44 6.19 12.40
CA ARG A 30 -23.35 7.44 13.17
C ARG A 30 -22.18 7.48 14.16
N ALA A 31 -21.71 6.32 14.62
CA ALA A 31 -20.62 6.21 15.59
C ALA A 31 -19.24 6.05 14.91
N ALA A 32 -19.19 5.89 13.59
CA ALA A 32 -17.94 5.65 12.87
C ALA A 32 -17.09 6.92 12.77
N GLU A 33 -15.84 6.82 13.20
CA GLU A 33 -14.80 7.80 12.91
C GLU A 33 -14.04 7.29 11.67
N LEU A 34 -14.36 7.86 10.50
CA LEU A 34 -13.78 7.44 9.23
C LEU A 34 -12.67 8.39 8.82
N SER A 35 -11.53 7.82 8.44
CA SER A 35 -10.57 8.49 7.56
C SER A 35 -11.09 8.48 6.12
N ARG A 36 -10.41 9.22 5.24
CA ARG A 36 -10.70 9.22 3.79
C ARG A 36 -10.44 7.87 3.11
N TRP A 37 -9.69 6.98 3.74
CA TRP A 37 -9.35 5.65 3.21
C TRP A 37 -10.33 4.56 3.69
N ASP A 38 -11.16 4.87 4.69
CA ASP A 38 -12.12 3.93 5.25
C ASP A 38 -13.42 3.92 4.45
N ALA A 39 -13.97 2.72 4.25
CA ALA A 39 -15.28 2.53 3.65
C ALA A 39 -16.15 1.63 4.54
N LEU A 40 -17.44 1.96 4.61
CA LEU A 40 -18.43 1.17 5.32
C LEU A 40 -19.35 0.48 4.33
N PHE A 41 -19.48 -0.83 4.46
CA PHE A 41 -20.32 -1.67 3.60
C PHE A 41 -21.59 -2.01 4.34
N PHE A 42 -22.74 -1.67 3.74
CA PHE A 42 -24.05 -2.02 4.25
C PHE A 42 -24.77 -2.84 3.19
N GLY A 43 -25.35 -3.98 3.57
CA GLY A 43 -26.20 -4.72 2.66
C GLY A 43 -27.58 -5.00 3.23
N ASN A 44 -28.54 -5.13 2.31
CA ASN A 44 -29.94 -5.38 2.61
C ASN A 44 -30.30 -6.86 2.35
N SER A 45 -31.60 -7.18 2.46
CA SER A 45 -32.09 -8.57 2.30
C SER A 45 -32.09 -9.09 0.85
N GLU A 46 -31.87 -8.23 -0.14
CA GLU A 46 -31.81 -8.59 -1.57
C GLU A 46 -30.35 -8.79 -2.05
N ASP A 47 -29.39 -8.86 -1.13
CA ASP A 47 -27.94 -8.95 -1.40
C ASP A 47 -27.41 -7.74 -2.20
N GLU A 48 -28.11 -6.60 -2.14
CA GLU A 48 -27.59 -5.33 -2.61
C GLU A 48 -26.64 -4.72 -1.58
N VAL A 49 -25.68 -3.93 -2.04
CA VAL A 49 -24.66 -3.30 -1.20
C VAL A 49 -24.61 -1.79 -1.45
N LEU A 50 -24.66 -1.02 -0.38
CA LEU A 50 -24.36 0.40 -0.36
C LEU A 50 -23.05 0.60 0.40
N VAL A 51 -22.05 1.11 -0.31
CA VAL A 51 -20.75 1.47 0.26
C VAL A 51 -20.76 2.96 0.52
N ILE A 52 -20.44 3.35 1.75
CA ILE A 52 -20.41 4.76 2.18
C ILE A 52 -18.99 5.10 2.61
N GLN A 53 -18.43 6.14 2.04
CA GLN A 53 -17.09 6.63 2.35
C GLN A 53 -17.11 8.13 2.62
N LYS A 54 -16.20 8.57 3.50
CA LYS A 54 -16.09 9.97 3.90
C LYS A 54 -15.04 10.67 3.04
N GLU A 55 -15.49 11.54 2.15
CA GLU A 55 -14.62 12.43 1.40
C GLU A 55 -14.34 13.71 2.20
N THR A 56 -13.38 14.51 1.74
CA THR A 56 -12.95 15.73 2.44
C THR A 56 -14.10 16.72 2.66
N THR A 57 -14.95 16.92 1.66
CA THR A 57 -16.05 17.92 1.71
C THR A 57 -17.45 17.31 1.63
N PHE A 58 -17.56 16.00 1.35
CA PHE A 58 -18.84 15.31 1.18
C PHE A 58 -18.73 13.84 1.60
N TRP A 59 -19.76 13.05 1.28
CA TRP A 59 -19.82 11.61 1.42
C TRP A 59 -20.10 10.99 0.07
N SER A 60 -19.39 9.92 -0.26
CA SER A 60 -19.62 9.13 -1.46
C SER A 60 -20.48 7.91 -1.12
N LEU A 61 -21.48 7.65 -1.96
CA LEU A 61 -22.40 6.52 -1.85
C LEU A 61 -22.28 5.71 -3.13
N HIS A 62 -21.78 4.48 -3.04
CA HIS A 62 -21.61 3.57 -4.17
C HIS A 62 -22.58 2.40 -4.05
N TYR A 63 -23.41 2.22 -5.08
CA TYR A 63 -24.43 1.18 -5.09
C TYR A 63 -24.05 0.01 -5.98
N PHE A 64 -24.26 -1.19 -5.44
CA PHE A 64 -24.01 -2.46 -6.10
C PHE A 64 -25.22 -3.37 -5.96
N ALA A 65 -25.61 -4.00 -7.06
CA ALA A 65 -26.58 -5.08 -7.05
C ALA A 65 -25.81 -6.41 -7.04
N GLY A 66 -25.83 -7.14 -5.92
CA GLY A 66 -24.96 -8.30 -5.73
C GLY A 66 -23.48 -7.88 -5.74
N ARG A 67 -22.74 -8.27 -6.78
CA ARG A 67 -21.34 -7.86 -7.02
C ARG A 67 -21.17 -6.88 -8.19
N GLU A 68 -22.25 -6.42 -8.79
CA GLU A 68 -22.19 -5.55 -9.97
C GLU A 68 -22.40 -4.10 -9.59
N TYR A 69 -21.42 -3.26 -9.92
CA TYR A 69 -21.53 -1.81 -9.79
C TYR A 69 -22.68 -1.27 -10.62
N GLN A 70 -23.44 -0.33 -10.04
CA GLN A 70 -24.55 0.31 -10.71
C GLN A 70 -24.30 1.80 -10.94
N PHE A 71 -24.15 2.56 -9.85
CA PHE A 71 -23.97 4.01 -9.89
C PHE A 71 -23.46 4.56 -8.55
N SER A 72 -23.05 5.82 -8.56
CA SER A 72 -22.55 6.50 -7.36
C SER A 72 -23.02 7.95 -7.25
N TYR A 73 -23.25 8.40 -6.01
CA TYR A 73 -23.66 9.77 -5.69
C TYR A 73 -22.74 10.40 -4.65
N ALA A 74 -22.66 11.73 -4.68
CA ALA A 74 -22.07 12.54 -3.61
C ALA A 74 -23.15 13.29 -2.82
N GLU A 75 -22.98 13.37 -1.51
CA GLU A 75 -23.87 14.10 -0.60
C GLU A 75 -23.08 14.78 0.53
N ALA A 76 -23.29 16.07 0.75
CA ALA A 76 -22.57 16.83 1.77
C ALA A 76 -23.13 16.62 3.18
N ALA A 77 -24.46 16.48 3.31
CA ALA A 77 -25.16 16.42 4.58
C ALA A 77 -25.23 14.99 5.12
N SER A 78 -24.55 14.74 6.25
CA SER A 78 -24.55 13.43 6.92
C SER A 78 -25.95 12.94 7.32
N ASP A 79 -26.89 13.87 7.62
CA ASP A 79 -28.29 13.53 7.88
C ASP A 79 -28.99 12.95 6.64
N THR A 80 -28.73 13.52 5.46
CA THR A 80 -29.25 13.00 4.18
C THR A 80 -28.67 11.62 3.90
N VAL A 81 -27.36 11.44 4.08
CA VAL A 81 -26.69 10.12 3.93
C VAL A 81 -27.33 9.07 4.86
N THR A 82 -27.59 9.45 6.11
CA THR A 82 -28.24 8.56 7.09
C THR A 82 -29.65 8.17 6.64
N GLN A 83 -30.44 9.13 6.12
CA GLN A 83 -31.79 8.88 5.63
C GLN A 83 -31.78 7.99 4.38
N SER A 84 -30.84 8.22 3.46
CA SER A 84 -30.63 7.37 2.28
C SER A 84 -30.21 5.95 2.68
N LEU A 85 -29.29 5.79 3.64
CA LEU A 85 -28.93 4.47 4.15
C LEU A 85 -30.14 3.75 4.78
N GLU A 86 -30.95 4.46 5.57
CA GLU A 86 -32.16 3.88 6.16
C GLU A 86 -33.18 3.43 5.09
N ALA A 87 -33.43 4.26 4.08
CA ALA A 87 -34.30 3.92 2.96
C ALA A 87 -33.76 2.71 2.16
N PHE A 88 -32.45 2.69 1.88
CA PHE A 88 -31.77 1.60 1.18
C PHE A 88 -31.94 0.27 1.92
N LEU A 89 -31.71 0.26 3.23
CA LEU A 89 -31.85 -0.95 4.06
C LEU A 89 -33.31 -1.41 4.17
N LYS A 90 -34.28 -0.52 3.98
CA LYS A 90 -35.72 -0.82 3.96
C LYS A 90 -36.26 -1.22 2.58
N LEU A 91 -35.41 -1.27 1.55
CA LEU A 91 -35.81 -1.48 0.15
C LEU A 91 -36.76 -0.39 -0.38
N GLU A 92 -36.58 0.84 0.10
CA GLU A 92 -37.26 2.04 -0.39
C GLU A 92 -36.37 2.79 -1.39
N ASP A 93 -36.95 3.74 -2.14
CA ASP A 93 -36.17 4.61 -3.01
C ASP A 93 -35.31 5.57 -2.18
N TRP A 94 -34.04 5.23 -2.06
CA TRP A 94 -33.06 5.99 -1.28
C TRP A 94 -32.40 7.13 -2.08
N THR A 95 -32.63 7.17 -3.39
CA THR A 95 -32.02 8.15 -4.31
C THR A 95 -32.87 9.41 -4.47
N GLU A 96 -34.17 9.37 -4.14
CA GLU A 96 -35.12 10.48 -4.26
C GLU A 96 -34.63 11.80 -3.61
N ARG A 97 -33.77 11.72 -2.60
CA ARG A 97 -33.24 12.87 -1.83
C ARG A 97 -31.87 13.33 -2.30
N LEU A 98 -31.24 12.59 -3.20
CA LEU A 98 -29.92 12.90 -3.74
C LEU A 98 -30.08 13.75 -5.00
N ASP A 99 -29.19 14.72 -5.17
CA ASP A 99 -29.21 15.60 -6.34
C ASP A 99 -28.42 14.97 -7.50
N ASP A 100 -29.06 14.84 -8.66
CA ASP A 100 -28.45 14.30 -9.87
C ASP A 100 -27.23 15.09 -10.34
N ALA A 101 -27.10 16.37 -9.95
CA ALA A 101 -25.88 17.15 -10.19
C ALA A 101 -24.63 16.56 -9.52
N PHE A 102 -24.80 15.64 -8.56
CA PHE A 102 -23.73 14.99 -7.81
C PHE A 102 -23.59 13.50 -8.17
N ARG A 103 -24.04 13.09 -9.37
CA ARG A 103 -23.73 11.77 -9.92
C ARG A 103 -22.24 11.65 -10.21
N LEU A 104 -21.57 10.79 -9.46
CA LEU A 104 -20.12 10.58 -9.55
C LEU A 104 -19.70 9.78 -10.79
N ASP A 105 -20.65 9.15 -11.49
CA ASP A 105 -20.41 8.43 -12.76
C ASP A 105 -19.99 9.35 -13.90
N GLU A 106 -20.35 10.63 -13.81
CA GLU A 106 -20.05 11.65 -14.82
C GLU A 106 -18.72 12.36 -14.55
N TRP A 107 -18.05 12.03 -13.44
CA TRP A 107 -16.80 12.67 -13.06
C TRP A 107 -15.63 12.05 -13.83
N THR A 108 -14.62 12.86 -14.11
CA THR A 108 -13.48 12.44 -14.92
C THR A 108 -12.28 12.13 -14.03
N CYS A 109 -11.64 10.98 -14.29
CA CYS A 109 -10.39 10.62 -13.64
C CYS A 109 -9.28 11.56 -14.13
N ILE A 110 -8.62 12.27 -13.21
CA ILE A 110 -7.53 13.19 -13.54
C ILE A 110 -6.16 12.70 -13.06
N TYR A 111 -6.15 11.70 -12.16
CA TYR A 111 -4.93 11.23 -11.52
C TYR A 111 -5.07 9.77 -11.08
N GLN A 112 -3.99 9.00 -11.25
CA GLN A 112 -3.89 7.61 -10.81
C GLN A 112 -2.50 7.36 -10.23
N SER A 113 -2.45 6.66 -9.10
CA SER A 113 -1.20 6.23 -8.46
C SER A 113 -1.50 5.01 -7.58
N ASP A 114 -0.54 4.11 -7.36
CA ASP A 114 -0.61 3.04 -6.36
C ASP A 114 -0.10 3.50 -4.98
N SER A 115 0.26 4.77 -4.85
CA SER A 115 0.85 5.38 -3.65
C SER A 115 -0.16 6.24 -2.90
N GLU A 116 -0.67 5.75 -1.76
CA GLU A 116 -1.61 6.49 -0.90
C GLU A 116 -1.10 7.89 -0.50
N PRO A 117 0.16 8.08 -0.07
CA PRO A 117 0.64 9.41 0.31
C PRO A 117 0.65 10.41 -0.86
N GLN A 118 0.92 9.93 -2.07
CA GLN A 118 0.91 10.76 -3.27
C GLN A 118 -0.52 11.16 -3.66
N VAL A 119 -1.45 10.22 -3.55
CA VAL A 119 -2.88 10.49 -3.73
C VAL A 119 -3.39 11.49 -2.69
N ASP A 120 -2.97 11.35 -1.43
CA ASP A 120 -3.29 12.31 -0.38
C ASP A 120 -2.80 13.71 -0.69
N ALA A 121 -1.57 13.85 -1.19
CA ALA A 121 -1.03 15.14 -1.63
C ALA A 121 -1.86 15.77 -2.75
N VAL A 122 -2.35 14.97 -3.70
CA VAL A 122 -3.23 15.43 -4.78
C VAL A 122 -4.60 15.85 -4.24
N LEU A 123 -5.21 15.03 -3.37
CA LEU A 123 -6.50 15.33 -2.76
C LEU A 123 -6.45 16.61 -1.91
N ASP A 124 -5.38 16.79 -1.14
CA ASP A 124 -5.17 18.00 -0.33
C ASP A 124 -5.00 19.23 -1.23
N ALA A 125 -4.21 19.13 -2.30
CA ALA A 125 -4.02 20.23 -3.25
C ALA A 125 -5.33 20.60 -3.98
N LEU A 126 -6.17 19.63 -4.33
CA LEU A 126 -7.50 19.88 -4.90
C LEU A 126 -8.43 20.53 -3.87
N THR A 127 -8.40 20.06 -2.62
CA THR A 127 -9.18 20.61 -1.51
C THR A 127 -8.81 22.08 -1.26
N ASP A 128 -7.52 22.39 -1.19
CA ASP A 128 -7.00 23.76 -1.00
C ASP A 128 -7.41 24.69 -2.15
N ALA A 129 -7.55 24.15 -3.36
CA ALA A 129 -8.08 24.85 -4.53
C ALA A 129 -9.61 24.96 -4.55
N GLY A 130 -10.31 24.41 -3.54
CA GLY A 130 -11.78 24.37 -3.47
C GLY A 130 -12.43 23.47 -4.52
N ILE A 131 -11.70 22.47 -5.01
CA ILE A 131 -12.17 21.53 -6.02
C ILE A 131 -12.70 20.27 -5.31
N PRO A 132 -13.98 19.92 -5.47
CA PRO A 132 -14.48 18.65 -4.97
C PRO A 132 -13.83 17.49 -5.75
N SER A 133 -13.38 16.49 -5.01
CA SER A 133 -12.76 15.28 -5.56
C SER A 133 -13.29 14.06 -4.82
N VAL A 134 -13.36 12.94 -5.53
CA VAL A 134 -13.67 11.64 -4.93
C VAL A 134 -12.50 10.69 -5.16
N LEU A 135 -12.12 10.02 -4.08
CA LEU A 135 -11.18 8.92 -4.09
C LEU A 135 -11.93 7.64 -4.47
N ARG A 136 -11.41 6.87 -5.44
CA ARG A 136 -11.86 5.49 -5.65
C ARG A 136 -10.69 4.56 -5.37
N ALA A 137 -10.68 4.02 -4.15
CA ALA A 137 -9.67 3.08 -3.67
C ALA A 137 -10.03 1.62 -3.99
N ILE A 138 -9.01 0.76 -3.94
CA ILE A 138 -9.01 -0.66 -4.31
C ILE A 138 -10.02 -1.51 -3.52
N SER A 139 -10.57 -1.04 -2.40
CA SER A 139 -11.51 -1.80 -1.56
C SER A 139 -12.84 -2.18 -2.26
N LEU A 140 -13.08 -1.70 -3.48
CA LEU A 140 -14.17 -2.15 -4.35
C LEU A 140 -13.76 -3.32 -5.28
N GLY A 141 -12.55 -3.87 -5.11
CA GLY A 141 -11.91 -4.84 -6.01
C GLY A 141 -12.66 -6.15 -6.23
N GLN A 142 -13.62 -6.52 -5.37
CA GLN A 142 -14.49 -7.68 -5.60
C GLN A 142 -15.72 -7.37 -6.49
N PHE A 143 -15.96 -6.10 -6.82
CA PHE A 143 -17.05 -5.62 -7.67
C PHE A 143 -16.55 -5.16 -9.07
N ASN A 144 -15.27 -5.43 -9.38
CA ASN A 144 -14.49 -4.88 -10.52
C ASN A 144 -14.78 -5.48 -11.91
N ALA A 145 -16.02 -5.91 -12.21
CA ALA A 145 -16.33 -6.40 -13.56
C ALA A 145 -16.50 -5.29 -14.62
N ILE A 146 -16.45 -3.99 -14.27
CA ILE A 146 -16.95 -2.89 -15.13
C ILE A 146 -15.88 -1.83 -15.47
N PHE A 147 -14.59 -2.12 -15.39
CA PHE A 147 -13.57 -1.18 -15.90
C PHE A 147 -12.80 -1.82 -17.04
N GLY A 148 -13.30 -1.62 -18.27
CA GLY A 148 -12.70 -2.14 -19.49
C GLY A 148 -11.19 -1.83 -19.57
N THR A 149 -10.40 -2.88 -19.79
CA THR A 149 -8.99 -2.83 -20.20
C THR A 149 -8.13 -1.76 -19.54
N TYR A 150 -7.98 -1.81 -18.22
CA TYR A 150 -6.81 -1.24 -17.53
C TYR A 150 -6.08 -2.39 -16.86
N HIS A 151 -4.88 -2.68 -17.35
CA HIS A 151 -4.10 -3.85 -16.95
C HIS A 151 -3.41 -3.72 -15.59
N ASP A 152 -3.72 -2.69 -14.81
CA ASP A 152 -3.11 -2.51 -13.49
C ASP A 152 -4.17 -2.45 -12.39
N THR A 153 -4.23 -3.52 -11.61
CA THR A 153 -5.25 -3.78 -10.59
C THR A 153 -4.96 -3.11 -9.24
N ARG A 154 -3.94 -2.23 -9.20
CA ARG A 154 -3.42 -1.60 -7.98
C ARG A 154 -3.50 -0.06 -7.97
N ALA A 155 -4.00 0.57 -9.03
CA ALA A 155 -4.06 2.02 -9.09
C ALA A 155 -5.27 2.59 -8.33
N ILE A 156 -5.01 3.55 -7.44
CA ILE A 156 -5.98 4.41 -6.78
C ILE A 156 -6.28 5.58 -7.72
N SER A 157 -7.56 5.88 -7.94
CA SER A 157 -7.99 6.92 -8.87
C SER A 157 -8.63 8.11 -8.17
N VAL A 158 -8.31 9.32 -8.64
CA VAL A 158 -8.93 10.57 -8.20
C VAL A 158 -9.77 11.14 -9.33
N PHE A 159 -11.04 11.39 -9.04
CA PHE A 159 -12.02 11.95 -9.97
C PHE A 159 -12.46 13.34 -9.54
N VAL A 160 -12.74 14.20 -10.51
CA VAL A 160 -13.31 15.55 -10.29
C VAL A 160 -14.49 15.81 -11.25
N PRO A 161 -15.43 16.70 -10.90
CA PRO A 161 -16.53 17.04 -11.80
C PRO A 161 -16.02 17.79 -13.04
N GLU A 162 -16.73 17.63 -14.15
CA GLU A 162 -16.38 18.24 -15.44
C GLU A 162 -16.17 19.76 -15.34
N ALA A 163 -17.03 20.44 -14.57
CA ALA A 163 -16.97 21.89 -14.33
C ALA A 163 -15.66 22.38 -13.70
N HIS A 164 -14.89 21.49 -13.04
CA HIS A 164 -13.64 21.83 -12.36
C HIS A 164 -12.39 21.35 -13.10
N LEU A 165 -12.52 20.65 -14.23
CA LEU A 165 -11.38 20.00 -14.91
C LEU A 165 -10.27 20.97 -15.30
N GLU A 166 -10.61 22.12 -15.88
CA GLU A 166 -9.60 23.10 -16.28
C GLU A 166 -8.76 23.58 -15.09
N THR A 167 -9.39 23.77 -13.93
CA THR A 167 -8.69 24.19 -12.72
C THR A 167 -7.88 23.02 -12.14
N ALA A 168 -8.45 21.82 -12.11
CA ALA A 168 -7.78 20.61 -11.60
C ALA A 168 -6.51 20.28 -12.40
N TYR A 169 -6.54 20.39 -13.74
CA TYR A 169 -5.36 20.18 -14.58
C TYR A 169 -4.27 21.24 -14.40
N ARG A 170 -4.56 22.38 -13.76
CA ARG A 170 -3.55 23.37 -13.36
C ARG A 170 -2.96 23.07 -11.97
N VAL A 171 -3.69 22.37 -11.11
CA VAL A 171 -3.23 21.98 -9.77
C VAL A 171 -2.08 20.96 -9.86
N LEU A 172 -2.20 19.92 -10.70
CA LEU A 172 -1.17 18.87 -10.76
C LEU A 172 0.22 19.40 -11.18
N PRO A 173 0.37 20.25 -12.22
CA PRO A 173 1.66 20.86 -12.54
C PRO A 173 2.14 21.85 -11.47
N ALA A 174 1.23 22.51 -10.75
CA ALA A 174 1.60 23.39 -9.64
C ALA A 174 2.16 22.59 -8.45
N LEU A 175 1.57 21.43 -8.15
CA LEU A 175 2.07 20.48 -7.15
C LEU A 175 3.46 19.96 -7.54
N GLN A 176 3.65 19.56 -8.80
CA GLN A 176 4.96 19.15 -9.29
C GLN A 176 5.99 20.28 -9.16
N LYS A 177 5.62 21.50 -9.53
CA LYS A 177 6.50 22.67 -9.36
C LYS A 177 6.84 22.90 -7.88
N GLN A 178 5.89 22.71 -6.96
CA GLN A 178 6.14 22.80 -5.52
C GLN A 178 7.16 21.75 -5.06
N ILE A 179 7.06 20.51 -5.54
CA ILE A 179 8.05 19.46 -5.28
C ILE A 179 9.44 19.89 -5.80
N ASP A 180 9.52 20.41 -7.03
CA ASP A 180 10.78 20.91 -7.60
C ASP A 180 11.38 22.10 -6.82
N ASP A 181 10.52 23.00 -6.33
CA ASP A 181 10.89 24.11 -5.46
C ASP A 181 11.47 23.60 -4.13
N LEU A 182 10.85 22.58 -3.52
CA LEU A 182 11.33 21.94 -2.30
C LEU A 182 12.69 21.26 -2.49
N PHE A 183 12.91 20.54 -3.60
CA PHE A 183 14.23 19.99 -3.91
C PHE A 183 15.30 21.08 -4.03
N ARG A 184 14.98 22.21 -4.68
CA ARG A 184 15.90 23.36 -4.75
C ARG A 184 16.17 23.97 -3.38
N GLU A 185 15.17 24.02 -2.51
CA GLU A 185 15.33 24.52 -1.16
C GLU A 185 16.18 23.58 -0.28
N ALA A 186 15.95 22.27 -0.35
CA ALA A 186 16.76 21.27 0.33
C ALA A 186 18.24 21.40 -0.06
N ASN A 187 18.51 21.52 -1.37
CA ASN A 187 19.87 21.72 -1.88
C ASN A 187 20.53 23.01 -1.37
N ARG A 188 19.75 24.08 -1.15
CA ARG A 188 20.25 25.32 -0.54
C ARG A 188 20.55 25.11 0.93
N ALA A 189 19.64 24.50 1.69
CA ALA A 189 19.84 24.19 3.10
C ALA A 189 21.09 23.32 3.32
N ALA A 190 21.31 22.32 2.47
CA ALA A 190 22.51 21.47 2.47
C ALA A 190 23.81 22.29 2.31
N ARG A 191 23.84 23.25 1.36
CA ARG A 191 24.99 24.14 1.13
C ARG A 191 25.24 25.11 2.29
N GLU A 192 24.17 25.48 2.99
CA GLU A 192 24.22 26.35 4.18
C GLU A 192 24.54 25.55 5.46
N HIS A 193 24.66 24.22 5.36
CA HIS A 193 24.82 23.29 6.48
C HIS A 193 23.68 23.38 7.51
N ASP A 194 22.48 23.78 7.07
CA ASP A 194 21.28 23.83 7.90
C ASP A 194 20.55 22.47 7.84
N SER A 195 21.10 21.48 8.56
CA SER A 195 20.59 20.11 8.55
C SER A 195 19.17 19.98 9.13
N GLN A 196 18.76 20.89 10.01
CA GLN A 196 17.41 20.87 10.59
C GLN A 196 16.38 21.26 9.52
N LYS A 197 16.63 22.36 8.82
CA LYS A 197 15.78 22.79 7.72
C LYS A 197 15.77 21.78 6.58
N GLU A 198 16.94 21.22 6.24
CA GLU A 198 17.04 20.19 5.21
C GLU A 198 16.19 18.96 5.55
N LEU A 199 16.25 18.50 6.81
CA LEU A 199 15.44 17.39 7.31
C LEU A 199 13.93 17.69 7.21
N GLU A 200 13.49 18.87 7.63
CA GLU A 200 12.09 19.28 7.54
C GLU A 200 11.57 19.28 6.09
N ILE A 201 12.40 19.71 5.14
CA ILE A 201 12.05 19.73 3.72
C ILE A 201 11.97 18.31 3.17
N TYR A 202 12.94 17.45 3.46
CA TYR A 202 12.88 16.06 2.99
C TYR A 202 11.75 15.26 3.63
N GLN A 203 11.35 15.58 4.87
CA GLN A 203 10.14 15.02 5.48
C GLN A 203 8.87 15.46 4.72
N GLN A 204 8.81 16.70 4.23
CA GLN A 204 7.73 17.12 3.34
C GLN A 204 7.78 16.38 1.99
N LEU A 205 8.96 16.30 1.36
CA LEU A 205 9.14 15.59 0.11
C LEU A 205 8.76 14.11 0.21
N SER A 206 9.02 13.44 1.34
CA SER A 206 8.64 12.03 1.53
C SER A 206 7.15 11.77 1.48
N ARG A 207 6.33 12.80 1.76
CA ARG A 207 4.87 12.74 1.64
C ARG A 207 4.40 13.10 0.23
N LEU A 208 5.03 14.09 -0.40
CA LEU A 208 4.61 14.61 -1.71
C LEU A 208 5.14 13.77 -2.89
N ALA A 209 6.29 13.12 -2.70
CA ALA A 209 6.99 12.34 -3.71
C ALA A 209 7.51 11.01 -3.13
N PRO A 210 6.62 10.13 -2.63
CA PRO A 210 7.00 8.83 -2.04
C PRO A 210 7.64 7.85 -3.03
N ASP A 211 7.50 8.08 -4.34
CA ASP A 211 8.11 7.22 -5.37
C ASP A 211 9.54 7.68 -5.72
N GLU A 212 9.89 8.92 -5.36
CA GLU A 212 11.22 9.48 -5.59
C GLU A 212 12.20 8.93 -4.56
N LYS A 213 12.77 7.76 -4.85
CA LYS A 213 13.64 7.00 -3.93
C LYS A 213 14.84 7.80 -3.40
N ILE A 214 15.30 8.80 -4.15
CA ILE A 214 16.34 9.74 -3.72
C ILE A 214 15.94 10.55 -2.47
N VAL A 215 14.65 10.82 -2.26
CA VAL A 215 14.12 11.48 -1.06
C VAL A 215 14.44 10.67 0.18
N PHE A 216 14.20 9.36 0.13
CA PHE A 216 14.45 8.45 1.25
C PHE A 216 15.96 8.25 1.47
N PHE A 217 16.75 8.22 0.40
CA PHE A 217 18.21 8.16 0.54
C PHE A 217 18.74 9.37 1.30
N ASN A 218 18.33 10.58 0.92
CA ASN A 218 18.75 11.81 1.57
C ASN A 218 18.23 11.92 3.01
N LEU A 219 17.00 11.48 3.29
CA LEU A 219 16.51 11.32 4.67
C LEU A 219 17.39 10.36 5.47
N GLY A 220 17.77 9.22 4.89
CA GLY A 220 18.66 8.24 5.52
C GLY A 220 19.99 8.86 5.92
N VAL A 221 20.61 9.64 5.02
CA VAL A 221 21.87 10.36 5.30
C VAL A 221 21.69 11.36 6.44
N LEU A 222 20.60 12.13 6.44
CA LEU A 222 20.31 13.13 7.49
C LEU A 222 20.10 12.47 8.85
N TYR A 223 19.28 11.43 8.92
CA TYR A 223 19.06 10.66 10.14
C TYR A 223 20.34 9.97 10.63
N PHE A 224 21.15 9.42 9.73
CA PHE A 224 22.42 8.79 10.07
C PHE A 224 23.39 9.80 10.71
N ASN A 225 23.49 11.00 10.15
CA ASN A 225 24.32 12.08 10.68
C ASN A 225 23.79 12.59 12.03
N ALA A 226 22.46 12.63 12.21
CA ALA A 226 21.80 12.91 13.48
C ALA A 226 21.88 11.77 14.50
N ARG A 227 22.45 10.61 14.12
CA ARG A 227 22.54 9.37 14.92
C ARG A 227 21.18 8.74 15.27
N GLN A 228 20.16 9.06 14.49
CA GLN A 228 18.84 8.45 14.52
C GLN A 228 18.89 7.18 13.66
N TYR A 229 19.52 6.13 14.20
CA TYR A 229 19.92 4.96 13.41
C TYR A 229 18.75 4.08 12.95
N ASP A 230 17.67 4.02 13.73
CA ASP A 230 16.49 3.23 13.36
C ASP A 230 15.73 3.89 12.20
N GLU A 231 15.58 5.22 12.25
CA GLU A 231 14.97 6.02 11.19
C GLU A 231 15.85 6.05 9.94
N ALA A 232 17.17 6.13 10.10
CA ALA A 232 18.12 6.03 9.00
C ALA A 232 18.01 4.68 8.30
N ALA A 233 17.92 3.58 9.06
CA ALA A 233 17.77 2.24 8.49
C ALA A 233 16.51 2.15 7.63
N LYS A 234 15.36 2.57 8.16
CA LYS A 234 14.09 2.58 7.41
C LYS A 234 14.19 3.38 6.11
N ALA A 235 14.76 4.59 6.19
CA ALA A 235 14.90 5.45 5.03
C ALA A 235 15.85 4.86 3.96
N PHE A 236 16.96 4.23 4.36
CA PHE A 236 17.84 3.56 3.39
C PHE A 236 17.24 2.28 2.80
N MET A 237 16.37 1.57 3.53
CA MET A 237 15.64 0.43 2.97
C MET A 237 14.61 0.88 1.94
N GLU A 238 13.87 1.97 2.23
CA GLU A 238 12.91 2.58 1.32
C GLU A 238 13.55 3.18 0.05
N SER A 239 14.83 3.58 0.12
CA SER A 239 15.55 4.15 -1.04
C SER A 239 16.07 3.12 -2.03
N ILE A 240 15.96 1.81 -1.74
CA ILE A 240 16.43 0.77 -2.64
C ILE A 240 15.52 0.71 -3.87
N ASN A 241 16.09 1.05 -5.02
CA ASN A 241 15.47 0.91 -6.33
C ASN A 241 16.28 -0.07 -7.18
N ALA A 242 15.68 -1.18 -7.62
CA ALA A 242 16.38 -2.19 -8.43
C ALA A 242 16.94 -1.62 -9.75
N ASP A 243 16.31 -0.57 -10.29
CA ASP A 243 16.71 0.03 -11.56
C ASP A 243 17.88 1.03 -11.41
N ASP A 244 18.15 1.53 -10.19
CA ASP A 244 19.25 2.46 -9.91
C ASP A 244 20.35 1.78 -9.09
N ARG A 245 21.26 1.11 -9.80
CA ARG A 245 22.37 0.38 -9.18
C ARG A 245 23.25 1.27 -8.29
N ALA A 246 23.47 2.53 -8.67
CA ALA A 246 24.35 3.43 -7.92
C ALA A 246 23.72 3.83 -6.59
N MET A 247 22.42 4.17 -6.58
CA MET A 247 21.72 4.45 -5.33
C MET A 247 21.63 3.22 -4.42
N VAL A 248 21.46 2.02 -4.98
CA VAL A 248 21.52 0.77 -4.18
C VAL A 248 22.91 0.57 -3.58
N ASP A 249 24.00 0.84 -4.32
CA ASP A 249 25.36 0.75 -3.79
C ASP A 249 25.55 1.67 -2.57
N GLU A 250 25.12 2.91 -2.70
CA GLU A 250 25.24 3.90 -1.62
C GLU A 250 24.34 3.56 -0.43
N SER A 251 23.09 3.15 -0.67
CA SER A 251 22.15 2.77 0.40
C SER A 251 22.66 1.55 1.17
N MET A 252 23.16 0.53 0.46
CA MET A 252 23.75 -0.65 1.11
C MET A 252 24.98 -0.29 1.93
N PHE A 253 25.85 0.60 1.44
CA PHE A 253 27.02 1.04 2.21
C PHE A 253 26.63 1.59 3.60
N TYR A 254 25.57 2.40 3.67
CA TYR A 254 25.06 2.88 4.96
C TYR A 254 24.39 1.77 5.78
N LEU A 255 23.59 0.90 5.14
CA LEU A 255 22.96 -0.25 5.82
C LEU A 255 24.00 -1.20 6.42
N GLU A 256 25.13 -1.44 5.77
CA GLU A 256 26.23 -2.24 6.33
C GLU A 256 26.84 -1.60 7.58
N GLN A 257 27.01 -0.28 7.57
CA GLN A 257 27.46 0.47 8.75
C GLN A 257 26.43 0.43 9.89
N LEU A 258 25.15 0.47 9.56
CA LEU A 258 24.05 0.37 10.51
C LEU A 258 23.95 -1.05 11.07
N ALA A 259 24.12 -2.09 10.27
CA ALA A 259 24.17 -3.48 10.72
C ALA A 259 25.30 -3.72 11.73
N GLY A 260 26.41 -2.97 11.65
CA GLY A 260 27.46 -2.99 12.67
C GLY A 260 27.04 -2.39 14.02
N ARG A 261 26.08 -1.45 14.02
CA ARG A 261 25.56 -0.75 15.21
C ARG A 261 24.30 -1.40 15.76
N LEU A 262 23.49 -1.98 14.89
CA LEU A 262 22.22 -2.65 15.13
C LEU A 262 22.33 -4.12 14.66
N PRO A 263 23.21 -4.93 15.28
CA PRO A 263 23.56 -6.25 14.76
C PRO A 263 22.40 -7.25 14.72
N SER A 264 21.35 -7.01 15.49
CA SER A 264 20.15 -7.86 15.57
C SER A 264 18.93 -7.27 14.86
N ASN A 265 19.10 -6.19 14.10
CA ASN A 265 18.01 -5.67 13.27
C ASN A 265 17.85 -6.58 12.04
N MET A 266 16.84 -7.46 12.10
CA MET A 266 16.57 -8.45 11.08
C MET A 266 16.23 -7.79 9.74
N GLU A 267 15.47 -6.69 9.75
CA GLU A 267 15.08 -5.97 8.52
C GLU A 267 16.32 -5.57 7.70
N ILE A 268 17.31 -4.95 8.35
CA ILE A 268 18.58 -4.59 7.70
C ILE A 268 19.30 -5.82 7.16
N LEU A 269 19.35 -6.92 7.92
CA LEU A 269 20.03 -8.14 7.51
C LEU A 269 19.36 -8.78 6.29
N HIS A 270 18.03 -8.86 6.27
CA HIS A 270 17.26 -9.36 5.13
C HIS A 270 17.48 -8.48 3.90
N THR A 271 17.39 -7.15 4.04
CA THR A 271 17.65 -6.22 2.95
C THR A 271 19.05 -6.39 2.37
N LEU A 272 20.09 -6.46 3.21
CA LEU A 272 21.46 -6.68 2.76
C LEU A 272 21.66 -8.05 2.09
N ALA A 273 21.04 -9.11 2.62
CA ALA A 273 21.11 -10.45 2.05
C ALA A 273 20.44 -10.50 0.67
N ASN A 274 19.24 -9.95 0.54
CA ASN A 274 18.47 -9.95 -0.69
C ASN A 274 19.10 -9.08 -1.77
N ALA A 275 19.61 -7.90 -1.40
CA ALA A 275 20.32 -7.05 -2.34
C ALA A 275 21.63 -7.69 -2.83
N ALA A 276 22.38 -8.37 -1.95
CA ALA A 276 23.56 -9.15 -2.33
C ALA A 276 23.20 -10.33 -3.27
N ALA A 277 22.14 -11.06 -2.95
CA ALA A 277 21.65 -12.19 -3.76
C ALA A 277 21.19 -11.73 -5.15
N PHE A 278 20.43 -10.62 -5.24
CA PHE A 278 20.01 -10.01 -6.51
C PHE A 278 21.21 -9.64 -7.39
N ARG A 279 22.30 -9.21 -6.76
CA ARG A 279 23.57 -8.85 -7.43
C ARG A 279 24.48 -10.03 -7.71
N GLN A 280 24.05 -11.24 -7.32
CA GLN A 280 24.85 -12.46 -7.42
C GLN A 280 26.19 -12.37 -6.68
N ASP A 281 26.26 -11.53 -5.63
CA ASP A 281 27.38 -11.54 -4.68
C ASP A 281 27.13 -12.65 -3.66
N GLU A 282 27.44 -13.88 -4.08
CA GLU A 282 27.22 -15.10 -3.29
C GLU A 282 27.93 -15.03 -1.93
N ILE A 283 29.09 -14.37 -1.85
CA ILE A 283 29.88 -14.25 -0.63
C ILE A 283 29.17 -13.33 0.37
N ALA A 284 28.71 -12.17 -0.08
CA ALA A 284 27.96 -11.25 0.77
C ALA A 284 26.59 -11.83 1.15
N ALA A 285 25.89 -12.46 0.21
CA ALA A 285 24.60 -13.09 0.46
C ALA A 285 24.72 -14.21 1.50
N GLU A 286 25.67 -15.15 1.35
CA GLU A 286 25.92 -16.19 2.36
C GLU A 286 26.24 -15.58 3.73
N LYS A 287 27.10 -14.54 3.77
CA LYS A 287 27.46 -13.86 5.02
C LYS A 287 26.22 -13.32 5.74
N TYR A 288 25.30 -12.67 5.04
CA TYR A 288 24.11 -12.07 5.67
C TYR A 288 23.04 -13.11 6.01
N TYR A 289 22.74 -14.08 5.12
CA TYR A 289 21.81 -15.17 5.46
C TYR A 289 22.27 -15.99 6.67
N ARG A 290 23.58 -16.21 6.82
CA ARG A 290 24.09 -16.88 8.03
C ARG A 290 23.89 -16.06 9.29
N LYS A 291 24.06 -14.74 9.24
CA LYS A 291 23.76 -13.85 10.38
C LYS A 291 22.27 -13.88 10.73
N ILE A 292 21.38 -13.90 9.73
CA ILE A 292 19.95 -14.07 9.95
C ILE A 292 19.71 -15.38 10.72
N LEU A 293 20.29 -16.50 10.27
CA LEU A 293 20.16 -17.80 10.95
C LEU A 293 20.84 -17.89 12.32
N ASP A 294 21.84 -17.05 12.60
CA ASP A 294 22.43 -16.94 13.94
C ASP A 294 21.46 -16.26 14.93
N HIS A 295 20.58 -15.37 14.45
CA HIS A 295 19.56 -14.66 15.24
C HIS A 295 18.22 -15.41 15.28
N ASP A 296 17.72 -15.83 14.13
CA ASP A 296 16.56 -16.70 13.97
C ASP A 296 16.95 -17.95 13.17
N PRO A 297 17.27 -19.06 13.87
CA PRO A 297 17.62 -20.32 13.22
C PRO A 297 16.51 -20.89 12.32
N ASN A 298 15.26 -20.47 12.47
CA ASN A 298 14.10 -20.97 11.75
C ASN A 298 13.58 -19.97 10.70
N ASP A 299 14.34 -18.93 10.36
CA ASP A 299 13.93 -17.99 9.33
C ASP A 299 13.79 -18.70 7.96
N PRO A 300 12.57 -18.81 7.39
CA PRO A 300 12.36 -19.61 6.18
C PRO A 300 13.06 -19.01 4.95
N GLU A 301 13.11 -17.68 4.84
CA GLU A 301 13.71 -16.96 3.71
C GLU A 301 15.22 -17.21 3.65
N ALA A 302 15.93 -17.07 4.76
CA ALA A 302 17.36 -17.34 4.84
C ALA A 302 17.68 -18.82 4.65
N LEU A 303 16.83 -19.73 5.17
CA LEU A 303 17.02 -21.17 4.95
C LEU A 303 16.95 -21.53 3.46
N VAL A 304 15.91 -21.07 2.75
CA VAL A 304 15.72 -21.41 1.34
C VAL A 304 16.75 -20.73 0.45
N ASN A 305 17.05 -19.45 0.67
CA ASN A 305 18.01 -18.72 -0.15
C ASN A 305 19.45 -19.22 0.06
N LEU A 306 19.84 -19.53 1.30
CA LEU A 306 21.15 -20.13 1.57
C LEU A 306 21.25 -21.56 1.00
N ALA A 307 20.15 -22.31 1.00
CA ALA A 307 20.10 -23.61 0.35
C ALA A 307 20.34 -23.51 -1.16
N TYR A 308 19.67 -22.56 -1.84
CA TYR A 308 19.89 -22.28 -3.25
C TYR A 308 21.35 -21.90 -3.55
N LEU A 309 21.95 -21.00 -2.78
CA LEU A 309 23.37 -20.65 -2.92
C LEU A 309 24.27 -21.89 -2.83
N TYR A 310 24.00 -22.79 -1.89
CA TYR A 310 24.78 -24.02 -1.74
C TYR A 310 24.56 -25.06 -2.83
N THR A 311 23.49 -24.98 -3.63
CA THR A 311 23.34 -25.85 -4.81
C THR A 311 24.30 -25.50 -5.94
N GLN A 312 24.85 -24.28 -5.94
CA GLN A 312 25.79 -23.82 -6.97
C GLN A 312 27.20 -24.41 -6.77
N ASN A 313 27.45 -25.06 -5.63
CA ASN A 313 28.74 -25.63 -5.27
C ASN A 313 28.60 -27.11 -4.89
N ASP A 314 29.15 -27.99 -5.73
CA ASP A 314 29.08 -29.45 -5.57
C ASP A 314 29.59 -29.96 -4.20
N PHE A 315 30.47 -29.21 -3.54
CA PHE A 315 30.99 -29.58 -2.22
C PHE A 315 30.05 -29.21 -1.06
N GLN A 316 28.95 -28.49 -1.33
CA GLN A 316 28.01 -28.00 -0.32
C GLN A 316 26.59 -28.56 -0.46
N LEU A 317 26.38 -29.53 -1.36
CA LEU A 317 25.05 -30.11 -1.63
C LEU A 317 24.39 -30.72 -0.39
N ASP A 318 25.17 -31.28 0.54
CA ASP A 318 24.64 -31.79 1.82
C ASP A 318 24.05 -30.67 2.70
N LYS A 319 24.68 -29.50 2.72
CA LYS A 319 24.16 -28.34 3.45
C LYS A 319 22.89 -27.81 2.77
N ALA A 320 22.90 -27.69 1.44
CA ALA A 320 21.72 -27.29 0.66
C ALA A 320 20.52 -28.19 1.01
N ARG A 321 20.71 -29.51 0.94
CA ARG A 321 19.68 -30.50 1.27
C ARG A 321 19.16 -30.35 2.70
N ARG A 322 20.03 -30.12 3.67
CA ARG A 322 19.63 -29.94 5.08
C ARG A 322 18.77 -28.70 5.26
N TYR A 323 19.14 -27.57 4.64
CA TYR A 323 18.38 -26.33 4.75
C TYR A 323 17.04 -26.39 4.01
N PHE A 324 16.99 -26.95 2.80
CA PHE A 324 15.72 -27.16 2.10
C PHE A 324 14.75 -28.03 2.91
N ARG A 325 15.22 -29.12 3.53
CA ARG A 325 14.36 -29.95 4.40
C ARG A 325 13.79 -29.16 5.57
N ARG A 326 14.64 -28.37 6.23
CA ARG A 326 14.19 -27.54 7.36
C ARG A 326 13.19 -26.47 6.92
N TYR A 327 13.39 -25.87 5.74
CA TYR A 327 12.41 -24.97 5.13
C TYR A 327 11.06 -25.68 4.92
N LEU A 328 11.06 -26.83 4.25
CA LEU A 328 9.84 -27.62 3.97
C LEU A 328 9.09 -28.07 5.23
N ASP A 329 9.81 -28.32 6.32
CA ASP A 329 9.23 -28.65 7.63
C ASP A 329 8.53 -27.44 8.27
N LEU A 330 9.05 -26.23 8.04
CA LEU A 330 8.52 -24.97 8.61
C LEU A 330 7.40 -24.36 7.75
N THR A 331 7.41 -24.61 6.44
CA THR A 331 6.47 -24.03 5.48
C THR A 331 5.68 -25.13 4.74
N PRO A 332 4.79 -25.85 5.45
CA PRO A 332 4.11 -27.01 4.88
C PRO A 332 3.29 -26.69 3.62
N ASP A 333 2.77 -25.46 3.54
CA ASP A 333 1.87 -24.99 2.47
C ASP A 333 2.56 -23.99 1.51
N ALA A 334 3.90 -23.96 1.47
CA ALA A 334 4.63 -23.05 0.59
C ALA A 334 4.32 -23.31 -0.90
N PRO A 335 4.13 -22.26 -1.73
CA PRO A 335 3.76 -22.42 -3.14
C PRO A 335 4.88 -23.07 -3.99
N ASP A 336 6.13 -22.92 -3.58
CA ASP A 336 7.33 -23.49 -4.21
C ASP A 336 7.74 -24.84 -3.61
N ARG A 337 6.92 -25.41 -2.71
CA ARG A 337 7.18 -26.70 -2.05
C ARG A 337 7.55 -27.82 -3.02
N GLU A 338 6.71 -28.08 -4.02
CA GLU A 338 6.92 -29.19 -4.95
C GLU A 338 8.24 -29.05 -5.72
N ALA A 339 8.60 -27.80 -6.08
CA ALA A 339 9.86 -27.51 -6.74
C ALA A 339 11.06 -27.81 -5.82
N ILE A 340 11.00 -27.40 -4.56
CA ILE A 340 12.05 -27.65 -3.57
C ILE A 340 12.16 -29.15 -3.23
N GLU A 341 11.05 -29.87 -3.14
CA GLU A 341 11.05 -31.33 -2.97
C GLU A 341 11.74 -32.03 -4.15
N GLY A 342 11.49 -31.58 -5.38
CA GLY A 342 12.19 -32.05 -6.58
C GLY A 342 13.70 -31.82 -6.53
N ILE A 343 14.13 -30.63 -6.10
CA ILE A 343 15.56 -30.31 -5.89
C ILE A 343 16.17 -31.25 -4.85
N VAL A 344 15.54 -31.40 -3.68
CA VAL A 344 16.02 -32.28 -2.61
C VAL A 344 16.16 -33.74 -3.07
N ALA A 345 15.23 -34.25 -3.88
CA ALA A 345 15.30 -35.58 -4.46
C ALA A 345 16.51 -35.72 -5.40
N SER A 346 16.74 -34.76 -6.30
CA SER A 346 17.89 -34.77 -7.23
C SER A 346 19.25 -34.73 -6.51
N LEU A 347 19.34 -33.96 -5.43
CA LEU A 347 20.56 -33.87 -4.61
C LEU A 347 20.87 -35.19 -3.87
N ALA A 348 19.90 -36.08 -3.70
CA ALA A 348 20.11 -37.38 -3.09
C ALA A 348 20.75 -38.40 -4.04
N GLU A 349 20.62 -38.21 -5.36
CA GLU A 349 21.13 -39.13 -6.38
C GLU A 349 22.62 -38.87 -6.71
N THR A 350 23.08 -37.63 -6.56
CA THR A 350 24.45 -37.19 -6.90
C THR A 350 25.50 -37.52 -5.84
N GLY A 351 25.12 -37.72 -4.57
CA GLY A 351 26.03 -38.03 -3.45
C GLY A 351 26.48 -39.50 -3.33
N THR A 352 26.20 -40.34 -4.34
CA THR A 352 26.43 -41.80 -4.30
C THR A 352 27.62 -42.30 -5.13
N LYS A 353 28.61 -41.45 -5.44
CA LYS A 353 29.81 -41.84 -6.21
C LYS A 353 31.12 -41.73 -5.44
#